data_AF-A0A2W5DQ87-F1
#
_entry.id   AF-A0A2W5DQ87-F1
#
_cell.length_a   1.000
_cell.length_b   1.000
_cell.length_c   1.000
_cell.angle_alpha   90.00
_cell.angle_beta   90.00
_cell.angle_gamma   90.00
#
_symmetry.space_group_name_H-M   'P 1'
#
loop_
_entity.id
_entity.type
_entity.pdbx_description
1 polymer ?
#
loop_
_entity_poly.entity_id
_entity_poly.type
_entity_poly.pdbx_seq_one_letter_code
_entity_poly.pdbx_strand_id
1 'polypeptide(L)'
;MPSLIETLQAQPDHTDALMRAACQRLRAWQARVQTPTASGDDDGDGDARLQRGLERLAPAHAPALLAALNADAALLPQGPVLDDLPPDDGTAAPPARRPGPLTDDLALLLRPAELAWDEPQEIDWAVRHWEASRHAGLLDEDLAADFGEFWRRLEWSALRHHLRLLADGHAEERRLLAHVVKTSTRYVALAPLKRALEARHPEYFDQAFSLR
;
A
#
# COMPACT_ATOMS: atom_id res chain seq x y z
N MET A 1 -13.67 -19.94 1.20
CA MET A 1 -12.33 -20.16 1.81
C MET A 1 -12.03 -18.94 2.66
N PRO A 2 -11.36 -19.07 3.81
CA PRO A 2 -11.02 -17.91 4.62
C PRO A 2 -10.14 -16.94 3.83
N SER A 3 -10.30 -15.66 4.12
CA SER A 3 -9.49 -14.57 3.58
C SER A 3 -8.02 -14.71 4.00
N LEU A 4 -7.10 -14.02 3.32
CA LEU A 4 -5.69 -14.05 3.73
C LEU A 4 -5.53 -13.42 5.12
N ILE A 5 -6.26 -12.33 5.40
CA ILE A 5 -6.27 -11.69 6.72
C ILE A 5 -6.79 -12.64 7.79
N GLU A 6 -7.91 -13.32 7.54
CA GLU A 6 -8.48 -14.30 8.47
C GLU A 6 -7.49 -15.44 8.75
N THR A 7 -6.78 -15.90 7.72
CA THR A 7 -5.78 -16.97 7.85
C THR A 7 -4.56 -16.52 8.67
N LEU A 8 -4.06 -15.31 8.43
CA LEU A 8 -2.94 -14.72 9.18
C LEU A 8 -3.29 -14.54 10.67
N GLN A 9 -4.51 -14.10 10.96
CA GLN A 9 -5.01 -13.96 12.34
C GLN A 9 -5.19 -15.31 13.03
N ALA A 10 -5.64 -16.34 12.31
CA ALA A 10 -5.84 -17.67 12.85
C ALA A 10 -4.53 -18.46 13.06
N GLN A 11 -3.44 -18.11 12.34
CA GLN A 11 -2.17 -18.85 12.34
C GLN A 11 -0.95 -17.92 12.53
N PRO A 12 -0.83 -17.22 13.67
CA PRO A 12 0.23 -16.23 13.88
C PRO A 12 1.64 -16.82 13.78
N ASP A 13 1.84 -18.07 14.20
CA ASP A 13 3.13 -18.77 14.12
C ASP A 13 3.58 -19.04 12.67
N HIS A 14 2.66 -18.97 11.70
CA HIS A 14 2.92 -19.21 10.28
C HIS A 14 2.92 -17.93 9.45
N THR A 15 2.87 -16.75 10.08
CA THR A 15 2.78 -15.44 9.41
C THR A 15 3.84 -15.27 8.32
N ASP A 16 5.11 -15.54 8.61
CA ASP A 16 6.20 -15.35 7.64
C ASP A 16 6.05 -16.27 6.41
N ALA A 17 5.69 -17.54 6.62
CA ALA A 17 5.46 -18.48 5.52
C ALA A 17 4.27 -18.05 4.65
N LEU A 18 3.16 -17.63 5.27
CA LEU A 18 1.96 -17.16 4.59
C LEU A 18 2.22 -15.88 3.78
N MET A 19 2.93 -14.91 4.36
CA MET A 19 3.27 -13.66 3.69
C MET A 19 4.24 -13.86 2.52
N ARG A 20 5.22 -14.76 2.65
CA ARG A 20 6.11 -15.15 1.54
C ARG A 20 5.32 -15.78 0.39
N ALA A 21 4.41 -16.69 0.70
CA ALA A 21 3.54 -17.32 -0.29
C ALA A 21 2.64 -16.28 -0.98
N ALA A 22 2.05 -15.35 -0.23
CA ALA A 22 1.25 -14.26 -0.79
C ALA A 22 2.07 -13.35 -1.71
N CYS A 23 3.29 -12.96 -1.30
CA CYS A 23 4.21 -12.17 -2.11
C CYS A 23 4.60 -12.88 -3.42
N GLN A 24 4.85 -14.19 -3.36
CA GLN A 24 5.16 -14.99 -4.54
C GLN A 24 3.97 -15.06 -5.50
N ARG A 25 2.77 -15.32 -4.97
CA ARG A 25 1.53 -15.36 -5.77
C ARG A 25 1.24 -14.04 -6.46
N LEU A 26 1.37 -12.93 -5.73
CA LEU A 26 1.20 -11.58 -6.28
C LEU A 26 2.16 -11.34 -7.47
N ARG A 27 3.45 -11.62 -7.27
CA ARG A 27 4.46 -11.42 -8.32
C ARG A 27 4.22 -12.32 -9.54
N ALA A 28 3.87 -13.59 -9.30
CA ALA A 28 3.57 -14.54 -10.37
C ALA A 28 2.37 -14.08 -11.21
N TRP A 29 1.35 -13.52 -10.56
CA TRP A 29 0.21 -12.92 -11.24
C TRP A 29 0.62 -11.67 -12.06
N GLN A 30 1.35 -10.73 -11.47
CA GLN A 30 1.81 -9.52 -12.18
C GLN A 30 2.66 -9.85 -13.41
N ALA A 31 3.52 -10.87 -13.32
CA ALA A 31 4.31 -11.34 -14.45
C ALA A 31 3.46 -11.87 -15.62
N ARG A 32 2.26 -12.43 -15.34
CA ARG A 32 1.33 -12.91 -16.39
C ARG A 32 0.57 -11.76 -17.07
N VAL A 33 0.28 -10.68 -16.34
CA VAL A 33 -0.63 -9.63 -16.80
C VAL A 33 0.08 -8.39 -17.36
N GLN A 34 1.41 -8.27 -17.27
CA GLN A 34 2.20 -7.19 -17.92
C GLN A 34 2.21 -7.21 -19.47
N THR A 35 1.16 -7.73 -20.12
CA THR A 35 0.91 -7.50 -21.55
C THR A 35 0.35 -6.08 -21.71
N PRO A 36 0.98 -5.20 -22.52
CA PRO A 36 0.57 -3.80 -22.61
C PRO A 36 -0.80 -3.74 -23.29
N THR A 37 -1.84 -3.39 -22.54
CA THR A 37 -3.12 -2.95 -23.11
C THR A 37 -3.35 -1.50 -22.71
N ALA A 38 -3.49 -0.68 -23.75
CA ALA A 38 -3.64 0.76 -23.67
C ALA A 38 -4.84 1.18 -22.81
N SER A 39 -4.66 2.34 -22.16
CA SER A 39 -5.69 3.31 -21.76
C SER A 39 -7.09 2.72 -21.52
N GLY A 40 -7.39 2.39 -20.27
CA GLY A 40 -8.78 2.25 -19.84
C GLY A 40 -9.09 3.28 -18.77
N ASP A 41 -10.33 3.75 -18.83
CA ASP A 41 -10.86 4.92 -18.15
C ASP A 41 -10.36 5.10 -16.72
N ASP A 42 -9.84 6.31 -16.50
CA ASP A 42 -9.39 6.86 -15.24
C ASP A 42 -10.58 6.92 -14.27
N ASP A 43 -10.48 6.18 -13.17
CA ASP A 43 -11.52 6.12 -12.15
C ASP A 43 -11.42 7.39 -11.29
N GLY A 44 -12.06 8.47 -11.74
CA GLY A 44 -12.13 9.75 -11.03
C GLY A 44 -12.66 9.65 -9.60
N ASP A 45 -13.30 8.53 -9.22
CA ASP A 45 -13.69 8.24 -7.83
C ASP A 45 -12.47 8.02 -6.91
N GLY A 46 -11.40 7.38 -7.41
CA GLY A 46 -10.20 7.08 -6.62
C GLY A 46 -9.45 8.34 -6.16
N ASP A 47 -9.36 9.34 -7.03
CA ASP A 47 -8.78 10.65 -6.73
C ASP A 47 -9.73 11.51 -5.88
N ALA A 48 -11.04 11.45 -6.12
CA ALA A 48 -12.02 12.12 -5.28
C ALA A 48 -11.99 11.59 -3.83
N ARG A 49 -11.86 10.27 -3.63
CA ARG A 49 -11.70 9.64 -2.31
C ARG A 49 -10.40 10.06 -1.64
N LEU A 50 -9.29 10.07 -2.37
CA LEU A 50 -8.00 10.52 -1.85
C LEU A 50 -8.06 11.99 -1.41
N GLN A 51 -8.65 12.85 -2.24
CA GLN A 51 -8.87 14.26 -1.93
C GLN A 51 -9.71 14.43 -0.65
N ARG A 52 -10.84 13.71 -0.52
CA ARG A 52 -11.67 13.74 0.71
C ARG A 52 -10.88 13.32 1.95
N GLY A 53 -10.03 12.29 1.84
CA GLY A 53 -9.16 11.84 2.93
C GLY A 53 -8.16 12.92 3.35
N LEU A 54 -7.54 13.60 2.37
CA LEU A 54 -6.64 14.73 2.63
C LEU A 54 -7.36 15.94 3.23
N GLU A 55 -8.55 16.28 2.73
CA GLU A 55 -9.37 17.37 3.27
C GLU A 55 -9.78 17.12 4.72
N ARG A 56 -10.08 15.86 5.07
CA ARG A 56 -10.38 15.45 6.44
C ARG A 56 -9.22 15.71 7.41
N LEU A 57 -7.99 15.48 6.98
CA LEU A 57 -6.80 15.53 7.85
C LEU A 57 -6.04 16.86 7.77
N ALA A 58 -5.87 17.42 6.58
CA ALA A 58 -5.03 18.58 6.28
C ALA A 58 -5.69 19.52 5.24
N PRO A 59 -6.87 20.11 5.52
CA PRO A 59 -7.68 20.82 4.53
C PRO A 59 -6.94 21.97 3.84
N ALA A 60 -6.12 22.73 4.57
CA ALA A 60 -5.36 23.86 4.01
C ALA A 60 -4.27 23.44 3.00
N HIS A 61 -3.89 22.16 2.99
CA HIS A 61 -2.80 21.63 2.16
C HIS A 61 -3.23 20.51 1.22
N ALA A 62 -4.52 20.13 1.22
CA ALA A 62 -5.03 18.99 0.46
C ALA A 62 -4.68 19.04 -1.03
N PRO A 63 -4.85 20.16 -1.76
CA PRO A 63 -4.50 20.20 -3.20
C PRO A 63 -3.01 19.96 -3.47
N ALA A 64 -2.12 20.53 -2.65
CA ALA A 64 -0.67 20.37 -2.83
C ALA A 64 -0.22 18.95 -2.47
N LEU A 65 -0.80 18.36 -1.42
CA LEU A 65 -0.52 16.99 -1.01
C LEU A 65 -1.05 15.98 -2.04
N LEU A 66 -2.22 16.22 -2.62
CA LEU A 66 -2.77 15.40 -3.69
C LEU A 66 -1.82 15.37 -4.89
N ALA A 67 -1.39 16.56 -5.34
CA ALA A 67 -0.42 16.67 -6.44
C ALA A 67 0.89 15.95 -6.13
N ALA A 68 1.44 16.09 -4.91
CA ALA A 68 2.67 15.41 -4.51
C ALA A 68 2.51 13.88 -4.47
N LEU A 69 1.40 13.37 -3.91
CA LEU A 69 1.14 11.93 -3.81
C LEU A 69 0.88 11.27 -5.17
N ASN A 70 0.36 12.03 -6.14
CA ASN A 70 0.07 11.56 -7.49
C ASN A 70 1.22 11.80 -8.48
N ALA A 71 2.21 12.65 -8.17
CA ALA A 71 3.37 12.90 -9.05
C ALA A 71 4.13 11.61 -9.42
N ASP A 72 4.14 10.67 -8.48
CA ASP A 72 4.79 9.36 -8.57
C ASP A 72 3.78 8.21 -8.79
N ALA A 73 2.48 8.47 -8.91
CA ALA A 73 1.50 7.41 -9.12
C ALA A 73 1.44 7.02 -10.59
N ALA A 74 1.99 5.85 -10.95
CA ALA A 74 1.94 5.36 -12.33
C ALA A 74 0.51 4.99 -12.77
N LEU A 75 -0.31 4.47 -11.86
CA LEU A 75 -1.75 4.21 -12.01
C LEU A 75 -2.40 4.25 -10.61
N LEU A 76 -3.71 4.53 -10.54
CA LEU A 76 -4.45 4.42 -9.29
C LEU A 76 -4.56 2.94 -8.87
N PRO A 77 -4.30 2.59 -7.59
CA PRO A 77 -4.55 1.24 -7.11
C PRO A 77 -6.05 0.98 -7.22
N GLN A 78 -6.42 -0.05 -7.96
CA GLN A 78 -7.77 -0.61 -7.85
C GLN A 78 -7.86 -1.38 -6.51
N GLY A 79 -9.03 -1.83 -6.05
CA GLY A 79 -9.36 -2.25 -4.66
C GLY A 79 -8.42 -3.22 -3.88
N PRO A 80 -8.87 -3.96 -2.86
CA PRO A 80 -7.97 -4.87 -2.15
C PRO A 80 -7.48 -6.02 -3.05
N VAL A 81 -6.21 -6.40 -2.91
CA VAL A 81 -5.57 -7.53 -3.64
C VAL A 81 -5.67 -8.83 -2.85
N LEU A 82 -5.73 -8.72 -1.52
CA LEU A 82 -5.45 -9.81 -0.57
C LEU A 82 -6.34 -11.04 -0.74
N ASP A 83 -7.62 -10.85 -1.09
CA ASP A 83 -8.61 -11.93 -1.11
C ASP A 83 -8.98 -12.41 -2.52
N ASP A 84 -8.66 -11.62 -3.54
CA ASP A 84 -8.99 -11.90 -4.95
C ASP A 84 -7.80 -12.46 -5.75
N LEU A 85 -6.65 -12.72 -5.11
CA LEU A 85 -5.53 -13.35 -5.80
C LEU A 85 -5.93 -14.76 -6.25
N PRO A 86 -5.84 -15.09 -7.56
CA PRO A 86 -6.19 -16.42 -8.05
C PRO A 86 -5.30 -17.50 -7.40
N PRO A 87 -5.79 -18.76 -7.27
CA PRO A 87 -4.97 -19.88 -6.84
C PRO A 87 -3.77 -20.06 -7.80
N ASP A 88 -2.65 -20.54 -7.24
CA ASP A 88 -1.39 -20.71 -7.98
C ASP A 88 -1.33 -22.07 -8.73
N ASP A 89 -2.43 -22.46 -9.35
CA ASP A 89 -2.55 -23.71 -10.12
C ASP A 89 -2.44 -23.47 -11.64
N GLY A 90 -2.32 -22.21 -12.07
CA GLY A 90 -2.23 -21.84 -13.48
C GLY A 90 -3.54 -22.00 -14.26
N THR A 91 -4.63 -22.38 -13.60
CA THR A 91 -5.94 -22.63 -14.22
C THR A 91 -6.95 -21.53 -13.96
N ALA A 92 -6.73 -20.71 -12.92
CA ALA A 92 -7.64 -19.62 -12.57
C ALA A 92 -7.59 -18.46 -13.57
N ALA A 93 -8.77 -18.03 -14.00
CA ALA A 93 -8.94 -16.80 -14.76
C ALA A 93 -8.34 -15.60 -13.97
N PRO A 94 -7.74 -14.61 -14.66
CA PRO A 94 -7.28 -13.40 -13.99
C PRO A 94 -8.46 -12.75 -13.24
N PRO A 95 -8.20 -12.11 -12.08
CA PRO A 95 -9.25 -11.41 -11.33
C PRO A 95 -9.90 -10.36 -12.24
N ALA A 96 -11.13 -9.95 -11.91
CA ALA A 96 -11.89 -8.95 -12.69
C ALA A 96 -11.21 -7.55 -12.75
N ARG A 97 -10.07 -7.40 -12.07
CA ARG A 97 -9.29 -6.18 -11.92
C ARG A 97 -7.99 -6.24 -12.73
N ARG A 98 -7.53 -5.06 -13.18
CA ARG A 98 -6.19 -4.88 -13.77
C ARG A 98 -5.07 -4.76 -12.70
N PRO A 99 -3.85 -5.27 -12.98
CA PRO A 99 -2.69 -5.05 -12.12
C PRO A 99 -2.41 -3.56 -11.95
N GLY A 100 -2.15 -3.17 -10.71
CA GLY A 100 -1.58 -1.87 -10.42
C GLY A 100 -0.08 -1.88 -10.66
N PRO A 101 0.60 -0.74 -10.43
CA PRO A 101 2.04 -0.72 -10.30
C PRO A 101 2.47 -1.70 -9.21
N LEU A 102 3.64 -2.34 -9.37
CA LEU A 102 4.05 -3.42 -8.49
C LEU A 102 4.05 -3.03 -7.00
N THR A 103 4.47 -1.80 -6.71
CA THR A 103 4.49 -1.19 -5.38
C THR A 103 3.11 -1.00 -4.78
N ASP A 104 2.09 -0.78 -5.60
CA ASP A 104 0.74 -0.48 -5.14
C ASP A 104 0.04 -1.75 -4.66
N ASP A 105 0.11 -2.83 -5.43
CA ASP A 105 -0.45 -4.11 -4.99
C ASP A 105 0.32 -4.69 -3.80
N LEU A 106 1.65 -4.51 -3.76
CA LEU A 106 2.46 -4.94 -2.61
C LEU A 106 2.17 -4.10 -1.36
N ALA A 107 1.91 -2.80 -1.49
CA ALA A 107 1.51 -1.94 -0.37
C ALA A 107 0.21 -2.43 0.29
N LEU A 108 -0.77 -2.84 -0.51
CA LEU A 108 -2.03 -3.40 0.00
C LEU A 108 -1.82 -4.74 0.73
N LEU A 109 -0.88 -5.55 0.25
CA LEU A 109 -0.51 -6.81 0.90
C LEU A 109 0.24 -6.59 2.22
N LEU A 110 1.22 -5.68 2.24
CA LEU A 110 2.08 -5.49 3.41
C LEU A 110 1.45 -4.58 4.48
N ARG A 111 0.55 -3.66 4.10
CA ARG A 111 -0.05 -2.68 5.02
C ARG A 111 -1.58 -2.63 4.88
N PRO A 112 -2.29 -3.76 5.06
CA PRO A 112 -3.74 -3.74 5.15
C PRO A 112 -4.20 -2.92 6.36
N ALA A 113 -5.48 -2.53 6.39
CA ALA A 113 -6.02 -1.75 7.48
C ALA A 113 -6.16 -2.57 8.79
N GLU A 114 -6.24 -3.88 8.68
CA GLU A 114 -6.57 -4.83 9.75
C GLU A 114 -5.34 -5.36 10.48
N LEU A 115 -4.16 -5.30 9.85
CA LEU A 115 -2.93 -5.87 10.38
C LEU A 115 -1.84 -4.81 10.45
N ALA A 116 -0.95 -4.95 11.43
CA ALA A 116 0.29 -4.19 11.50
C ALA A 116 1.40 -5.15 11.87
N TRP A 117 2.59 -4.87 11.36
CA TRP A 117 3.76 -5.70 11.58
C TRP A 117 4.89 -4.90 12.21
N ASP A 118 5.89 -5.63 12.67
CA ASP A 118 7.17 -5.02 12.97
C ASP A 118 7.85 -4.56 11.70
N GLU A 119 8.31 -3.33 11.69
CA GLU A 119 8.92 -2.73 10.51
C GLU A 119 10.10 -3.52 9.93
N PRO A 120 11.03 -4.08 10.73
CA PRO A 120 12.07 -4.95 10.19
C PRO A 120 11.50 -6.14 9.41
N GLN A 121 10.35 -6.68 9.81
CA GLN A 121 9.69 -7.78 9.12
C GLN A 121 9.01 -7.30 7.83
N GLU A 122 8.34 -6.14 7.83
CA GLU A 122 7.80 -5.53 6.61
C GLU A 122 8.90 -5.31 5.56
N ILE A 123 10.04 -4.79 6.00
CA ILE A 123 11.21 -4.52 5.14
C ILE A 123 11.82 -5.84 4.62
N ASP A 124 11.92 -6.89 5.44
CA ASP A 124 12.40 -8.22 4.98
C ASP A 124 11.52 -8.79 3.85
N TRP A 125 10.20 -8.70 3.98
CA TRP A 125 9.30 -9.14 2.91
C TRP A 125 9.40 -8.26 1.66
N ALA A 126 9.48 -6.93 1.83
CA ALA A 126 9.58 -5.99 0.73
C ALA A 126 10.88 -6.15 -0.05
N VAL A 127 12.03 -6.31 0.61
CA VAL A 127 13.33 -6.45 -0.06
C VAL A 127 13.40 -7.76 -0.85
N ARG A 128 12.90 -8.88 -0.30
CA ARG A 128 12.84 -10.15 -1.03
C ARG A 128 11.92 -10.07 -2.23
N HIS A 129 10.79 -9.37 -2.09
CA HIS A 129 9.88 -9.15 -3.20
C HIS A 129 10.53 -8.28 -4.28
N TRP A 130 11.23 -7.21 -3.89
CA TRP A 130 11.98 -6.33 -4.78
C TRP A 130 13.08 -7.08 -5.54
N GLU A 131 13.94 -7.84 -4.85
CA GLU A 131 15.01 -8.63 -5.48
C GLU A 131 14.46 -9.62 -6.51
N ALA A 132 13.39 -10.35 -6.15
CA ALA A 132 12.76 -11.31 -7.05
C ALA A 132 12.08 -10.63 -8.26
N SER A 133 11.49 -9.45 -8.06
CA SER A 133 10.84 -8.67 -9.12
C SER A 133 11.86 -8.04 -10.06
N ARG A 134 12.97 -7.54 -9.51
CA ARG A 134 14.13 -7.05 -10.26
C ARG A 134 14.69 -8.17 -11.14
N HIS A 135 14.89 -9.36 -10.59
CA HIS A 135 15.42 -10.50 -11.34
C HIS A 135 14.46 -10.96 -12.45
N ALA A 136 13.15 -10.83 -12.22
CA ALA A 136 12.12 -11.16 -13.21
C ALA A 136 11.86 -10.04 -14.25
N GLY A 137 12.56 -8.90 -14.16
CA GLY A 137 12.40 -7.78 -15.09
C GLY A 137 11.06 -7.04 -14.95
N LEU A 138 10.43 -7.09 -13.77
CA LEU A 138 9.10 -6.51 -13.52
C LEU A 138 9.15 -5.05 -13.03
N LEU A 139 10.34 -4.50 -12.83
CA LEU A 139 10.57 -3.15 -12.34
C LEU A 139 11.12 -2.25 -13.46
N ASP A 140 10.76 -0.97 -13.43
CA ASP A 140 11.45 0.04 -14.24
C ASP A 140 12.89 0.25 -13.77
N GLU A 141 13.68 0.99 -14.55
CA GLU A 141 15.12 1.17 -14.29
C GLU A 141 15.40 1.83 -12.93
N ASP A 142 14.62 2.85 -12.57
CA ASP A 142 14.80 3.61 -11.32
C ASP A 142 14.49 2.74 -10.09
N LEU A 143 13.33 2.06 -10.09
CA LEU A 143 12.93 1.17 -9.01
C LEU A 143 13.80 -0.10 -8.95
N ALA A 144 14.29 -0.58 -10.09
CA ALA A 144 15.22 -1.69 -10.12
C ALA A 144 16.56 -1.30 -9.48
N ALA A 145 17.04 -0.07 -9.70
CA ALA A 145 18.37 0.37 -9.27
C ALA A 145 18.48 0.59 -7.75
N ASP A 146 17.43 1.08 -7.09
CA ASP A 146 17.46 1.48 -5.69
C ASP A 146 16.26 0.96 -4.88
N PHE A 147 16.53 0.11 -3.88
CA PHE A 147 15.51 -0.38 -2.95
C PHE A 147 14.89 0.75 -2.11
N GLY A 148 15.64 1.80 -1.79
CA GLY A 148 15.14 2.95 -1.04
C GLY A 148 14.03 3.69 -1.81
N GLU A 149 14.21 3.85 -3.11
CA GLU A 149 13.19 4.43 -3.99
C GLU A 149 11.98 3.50 -4.14
N PHE A 150 12.21 2.20 -4.30
CA PHE A 150 11.14 1.20 -4.27
C PHE A 150 10.32 1.24 -2.98
N TRP A 151 11.00 1.30 -1.83
CA TRP A 151 10.36 1.37 -0.53
C TRP A 151 9.58 2.67 -0.36
N ARG A 152 10.16 3.82 -0.75
CA ARG A 152 9.46 5.12 -0.75
C ARG A 152 8.16 5.05 -1.54
N ARG A 153 8.21 4.52 -2.76
CA ARG A 153 7.05 4.37 -3.63
C ARG A 153 5.99 3.49 -2.96
N LEU A 154 6.38 2.35 -2.39
CA LEU A 154 5.49 1.46 -1.64
C LEU A 154 4.82 2.17 -0.46
N GLU A 155 5.56 2.93 0.35
CA GLU A 155 5.01 3.65 1.49
C GLU A 155 3.99 4.72 1.05
N TRP A 156 4.27 5.40 -0.06
CA TRP A 156 3.36 6.41 -0.61
C TRP A 156 2.11 5.77 -1.21
N SER A 157 2.23 4.59 -1.81
CA SER A 157 1.08 3.81 -2.27
C SER A 157 0.19 3.35 -1.12
N ALA A 158 0.78 2.86 -0.02
CA ALA A 158 0.05 2.53 1.20
C ALA A 158 -0.67 3.77 1.76
N LEU A 159 0.03 4.92 1.83
CA LEU A 159 -0.52 6.18 2.29
C LEU A 159 -1.74 6.63 1.46
N ARG A 160 -1.66 6.59 0.12
CA ARG A 160 -2.81 6.91 -0.75
C ARG A 160 -4.00 5.99 -0.43
N HIS A 161 -3.76 4.69 -0.25
CA HIS A 161 -4.83 3.75 0.08
C HIS A 161 -5.44 4.03 1.46
N HIS A 162 -4.62 4.24 2.49
CA HIS A 162 -5.10 4.54 3.85
C HIS A 162 -5.93 5.82 3.89
N LEU A 163 -5.53 6.86 3.16
CA LEU A 163 -6.31 8.10 3.04
C LEU A 163 -7.68 7.88 2.41
N ARG A 164 -7.78 7.02 1.39
CA ARG A 164 -9.07 6.64 0.78
C ARG A 164 -9.96 5.89 1.78
N LEU A 165 -9.41 4.92 2.51
CA LEU A 165 -10.16 4.21 3.54
C LEU A 165 -10.64 5.14 4.67
N LEU A 166 -9.82 6.11 5.06
CA LEU A 166 -10.22 7.14 6.02
C LEU A 166 -11.34 8.04 5.47
N ALA A 167 -11.37 8.32 4.17
CA ALA A 167 -12.46 9.07 3.55
C ALA A 167 -13.79 8.31 3.62
N ASP A 168 -13.72 6.97 3.56
CA ASP A 168 -14.90 6.10 3.58
C ASP A 168 -15.35 5.71 5.00
N GLY A 169 -14.63 6.15 6.04
CA GLY A 169 -14.98 5.86 7.44
C GLY A 169 -14.70 4.42 7.84
N HIS A 170 -13.59 3.85 7.39
CA HIS A 170 -13.18 2.48 7.72
C HIS A 170 -13.11 2.23 9.24
N ALA A 171 -13.51 1.03 9.68
CA ALA A 171 -13.59 0.68 11.10
C ALA A 171 -12.24 0.77 11.84
N GLU A 172 -11.15 0.43 11.14
CA GLU A 172 -9.77 0.47 11.66
C GLU A 172 -9.13 1.88 11.63
N GLU A 173 -9.91 2.94 11.83
CA GLU A 173 -9.47 4.34 11.72
C GLU A 173 -8.22 4.65 12.55
N ARG A 174 -8.15 4.14 13.79
CA ARG A 174 -7.00 4.35 14.69
C ARG A 174 -5.70 3.79 14.09
N ARG A 175 -5.74 2.60 13.50
CA ARG A 175 -4.57 1.97 12.88
C ARG A 175 -4.16 2.71 11.60
N LEU A 176 -5.15 3.09 10.79
CA LEU A 176 -4.92 3.88 9.58
C LEU A 176 -4.26 5.22 9.91
N LEU A 177 -4.76 5.97 10.91
CA LEU A 177 -4.14 7.22 11.36
C LEU A 177 -2.70 7.01 11.81
N ALA A 178 -2.40 5.95 12.54
CA ALA A 178 -1.04 5.63 12.95
C ALA A 178 -0.10 5.35 11.76
N HIS A 179 -0.55 4.62 10.74
CA HIS A 179 0.23 4.42 9.51
C HIS A 179 0.47 5.73 8.75
N VAL A 180 -0.56 6.58 8.65
CA VAL A 180 -0.45 7.90 8.01
C VAL A 180 0.56 8.77 8.78
N VAL A 181 0.49 8.81 10.11
CA VAL A 181 1.45 9.52 10.96
C VAL A 181 2.86 8.98 10.71
N LYS A 182 3.07 7.66 10.81
CA LYS A 182 4.38 7.01 10.63
C LYS A 182 5.00 7.31 9.27
N THR A 183 4.20 7.38 8.22
CA THR A 183 4.67 7.69 6.86
C THR A 183 4.97 9.18 6.72
N SER A 184 4.09 10.04 7.22
CA SER A 184 4.24 11.50 7.14
C SER A 184 5.48 12.04 7.87
N THR A 185 5.94 11.36 8.92
CA THR A 185 7.12 11.78 9.69
C THR A 185 8.46 11.48 8.99
N ARG A 186 8.47 10.58 8.00
CA ARG A 186 9.69 10.15 7.29
C ARG A 186 10.07 11.08 6.15
N TYR A 187 9.08 11.61 5.44
CA TYR A 187 9.30 12.29 4.17
C TYR A 187 9.07 13.79 4.32
N VAL A 188 10.08 14.59 3.96
CA VAL A 188 10.00 16.06 3.99
C VAL A 188 8.84 16.58 3.13
N ALA A 189 8.56 15.93 2.00
CA ALA A 189 7.43 16.26 1.13
C ALA A 189 6.07 16.15 1.84
N LEU A 190 5.96 15.34 2.90
CA LEU A 190 4.75 15.13 3.69
C LEU A 190 4.70 15.98 4.96
N ALA A 191 5.63 16.93 5.14
CA ALA A 191 5.65 17.81 6.31
C ALA A 191 4.33 18.56 6.56
N PRO A 192 3.59 19.07 5.55
CA PRO A 192 2.29 19.68 5.79
C PRO A 192 1.27 18.72 6.41
N LEU A 193 1.27 17.46 5.98
CA LEU A 193 0.40 16.41 6.53
C LEU A 193 0.80 16.06 7.96
N LYS A 194 2.11 15.89 8.23
CA LYS A 194 2.63 15.68 9.59
C LYS A 194 2.15 16.76 10.55
N ARG A 195 2.33 18.04 10.20
CA ARG A 195 1.97 19.18 11.07
C ARG A 195 0.47 19.25 11.34
N ALA A 196 -0.36 18.93 10.33
CA ALA A 196 -1.80 18.87 10.52
C ALA A 196 -2.21 17.73 11.46
N LEU A 197 -1.58 16.55 11.34
CA LEU A 197 -1.81 15.42 12.24
C LEU A 197 -1.35 15.72 13.66
N GLU A 198 -0.18 16.34 13.84
CA GLU A 198 0.36 16.70 15.15
C GLU A 198 -0.55 17.70 15.90
N ALA A 199 -1.18 18.62 15.17
CA ALA A 199 -2.14 19.56 15.74
C ALA A 199 -3.49 18.92 16.12
N ARG A 200 -3.93 17.89 15.40
CA ARG A 200 -5.26 17.27 15.56
C ARG A 200 -5.27 15.99 16.40
N HIS A 201 -4.16 15.26 16.35
CA HIS A 201 -3.98 13.94 16.92
C HIS A 201 -2.61 13.82 17.62
N PRO A 202 -2.32 14.68 18.62
CA PRO A 202 -1.04 14.69 19.31
C PRO A 202 -0.68 13.34 19.96
N GLU A 203 -1.68 12.51 20.30
CA GLU A 203 -1.51 11.20 20.94
C GLU A 203 -0.69 10.19 20.11
N TYR A 204 -0.54 10.40 18.79
CA TYR A 204 0.29 9.55 17.92
C TYR A 204 1.74 10.01 17.83
N PHE A 205 2.08 11.17 18.41
CA PHE A 205 3.43 11.75 18.39
C PHE A 205 4.14 11.61 19.74
N ASP A 206 3.45 11.10 20.76
CA ASP A 206 4.05 10.75 22.04
C ASP A 206 4.96 9.53 21.89
N GLN A 207 6.13 9.56 22.54
CA GLN A 207 7.13 8.48 22.47
C GLN A 207 6.62 7.11 22.99
N ALA A 208 5.48 7.08 23.68
CA ALA A 208 4.84 5.88 24.19
C ALA A 208 3.87 5.22 23.18
N PHE A 209 3.60 5.86 22.03
CA PHE A 209 2.68 5.30 21.04
C PHE A 209 3.32 4.12 20.29
N SER A 210 2.66 2.96 20.36
CA SER A 210 3.00 1.76 19.59
C SER A 210 1.74 1.20 18.93
N LEU A 211 1.90 0.66 17.73
CA LEU A 211 0.85 -0.06 16.99
C LEU A 211 0.68 -1.52 17.45
N ARG A 212 1.57 -2.01 18.31
CA ARG A 212 1.46 -3.32 18.96
C ARG A 212 0.52 -3.29 20.16
#